data_AF-A0A3D0MRH4-F1
#
_entry.id   AF-A0A3D0MRH4-F1
#
_cell.length_a   1.000
_cell.length_b   1.000
_cell.length_c   1.000
_cell.angle_alpha   90.00
_cell.angle_beta   90.00
_cell.angle_gamma   90.00
#
_symmetry.space_group_name_H-M   'P 1'
#
loop_
_entity.id
_entity.type
_entity.pdbx_description
1 polymer ?
#
loop_
_entity_poly.entity_id
_entity_poly.type
_entity_poly.pdbx_seq_one_letter_code
_entity_poly.pdbx_strand_id
1 'polypeptide(L)'
;MKGQRTERLIRTVSRFLVAPSRQISLTALSGDFGVSKTVISDDVVMIDAALTQEGLGGIQVDRGRTGGASFVPAMSDEMKKQFFEEIVALLSHEDRILPGGLIYYSDIIFNPYYASRLGLAMATLFQNAKPDIVMTSEVKGIPLGLFTAYSLGVPLAVCRFRNRPSDGSAVAVHFPTKTGEVRPMY
;
A
#
# COMPACT_ATOMS: atom_id res chain seq x y z
N MET A 1 -16.20 -23.96 -22.53
CA MET A 1 -16.55 -22.57 -22.16
C MET A 1 -16.46 -22.23 -20.67
N LYS A 2 -16.39 -23.19 -19.71
CA LYS A 2 -16.11 -22.87 -18.28
C LYS A 2 -14.67 -22.38 -18.02
N GLY A 3 -13.66 -22.99 -18.66
CA GLY A 3 -12.24 -22.65 -18.44
C GLY A 3 -11.85 -21.21 -18.82
N GLN A 4 -12.47 -20.65 -19.86
CA GLN A 4 -12.15 -19.30 -20.34
C GLN A 4 -12.58 -18.19 -19.37
N ARG A 5 -13.66 -18.38 -18.59
CA ARG A 5 -14.08 -17.40 -17.59
C ARG A 5 -13.18 -17.43 -16.36
N THR A 6 -12.85 -18.62 -15.86
CA THR A 6 -11.96 -18.77 -14.69
C THR A 6 -10.59 -18.16 -14.97
N GLU A 7 -9.98 -18.48 -16.12
CA GLU A 7 -8.70 -17.87 -16.52
C GLU A 7 -8.80 -16.35 -16.59
N ARG A 8 -9.87 -15.82 -17.19
CA ARG A 8 -10.10 -14.37 -17.32
C ARG A 8 -10.23 -13.68 -15.96
N LEU A 9 -10.97 -14.27 -15.02
CA LEU A 9 -11.08 -13.76 -13.66
C LEU A 9 -9.72 -13.72 -12.97
N ILE A 10 -8.97 -14.82 -13.01
CA ILE A 10 -7.62 -14.92 -12.40
C ILE A 10 -6.68 -13.85 -12.98
N ARG A 11 -6.65 -13.71 -14.30
CA ARG A 11 -5.79 -12.73 -14.97
C ARG A 11 -6.22 -11.30 -14.69
N THR A 12 -7.52 -11.04 -14.62
CA THR A 12 -8.06 -9.70 -14.33
C THR A 12 -7.76 -9.28 -12.90
N VAL A 13 -8.04 -10.14 -11.90
CA VAL A 13 -7.71 -9.83 -10.49
C VAL A 13 -6.19 -9.68 -10.29
N SER A 14 -5.37 -10.49 -10.97
CA SER A 14 -3.91 -10.36 -10.90
C SER A 14 -3.43 -8.98 -11.36
N ARG A 15 -4.01 -8.43 -12.44
CA ARG A 15 -3.67 -7.09 -12.93
C ARG A 15 -4.03 -6.00 -11.93
N PHE A 16 -5.17 -6.14 -11.26
CA PHE A 16 -5.59 -5.22 -10.20
C PHE A 16 -4.66 -5.26 -8.98
N LEU A 17 -4.26 -6.45 -8.53
CA LEU A 17 -3.44 -6.62 -7.33
C LEU A 17 -1.96 -6.19 -7.51
N VAL A 18 -1.42 -6.31 -8.73
CA VAL A 18 -0.04 -5.88 -9.06
C VAL A 18 0.08 -4.36 -9.23
N ALA A 19 -1.02 -3.69 -9.53
CA ALA A 19 -1.06 -2.23 -9.71
C ALA A 19 -2.28 -1.65 -8.97
N PRO A 20 -2.30 -1.74 -7.62
CA PRO A 20 -3.37 -1.15 -6.83
C PRO A 20 -3.47 0.35 -7.07
N SER A 21 -4.68 0.88 -6.89
CA SER A 21 -5.07 2.29 -7.07
C SER A 21 -4.80 2.86 -8.47
N ARG A 22 -4.31 2.05 -9.42
CA ARG A 22 -4.13 2.42 -10.82
C ARG A 22 -5.37 2.06 -11.62
N GLN A 23 -5.78 2.98 -12.49
CA GLN A 23 -6.90 2.75 -13.40
C GLN A 23 -6.51 1.77 -14.52
N ILE A 24 -7.35 0.76 -14.72
CA ILE A 24 -7.28 -0.23 -15.80
C ILE A 24 -8.48 -0.04 -16.72
N SER A 25 -8.23 0.03 -18.04
CA SER A 25 -9.30 0.19 -19.03
C SER A 25 -10.09 -1.11 -19.22
N LEU A 26 -11.41 -1.04 -19.02
CA LEU A 26 -12.32 -2.17 -19.29
C LEU A 26 -12.42 -2.49 -20.78
N THR A 27 -12.25 -1.49 -21.65
CA THR A 27 -12.23 -1.67 -23.10
C THR A 27 -10.97 -2.42 -23.54
N ALA A 28 -9.81 -2.11 -22.96
CA ALA A 28 -8.58 -2.86 -23.22
C ALA A 28 -8.71 -4.32 -22.77
N LEU A 29 -9.26 -4.57 -21.57
CA LEU A 29 -9.55 -5.93 -21.09
C LEU A 29 -10.49 -6.69 -22.03
N SER A 30 -11.53 -6.04 -22.53
CA SER A 30 -12.48 -6.61 -23.51
C SER A 30 -11.75 -7.07 -24.78
N GLY A 31 -10.82 -6.26 -25.30
CA GLY A 31 -9.97 -6.62 -26.43
C GLY A 31 -9.02 -7.78 -26.14
N ASP A 32 -8.30 -7.72 -25.02
CA ASP A 32 -7.32 -8.75 -24.61
C ASP A 32 -7.93 -10.15 -24.49
N PHE A 33 -9.18 -10.23 -24.05
CA PHE A 33 -9.88 -11.50 -23.85
C PHE A 33 -10.86 -11.85 -24.98
N GLY A 34 -11.03 -10.97 -25.97
CA GLY A 34 -11.96 -11.18 -27.08
C GLY A 34 -13.43 -11.32 -26.65
N VAL A 35 -13.84 -10.65 -25.57
CA VAL A 35 -15.22 -10.68 -25.03
C VAL A 35 -15.80 -9.28 -24.96
N SER A 36 -17.14 -9.14 -24.84
CA SER A 36 -17.76 -7.82 -24.76
C SER A 36 -17.41 -7.10 -23.45
N LYS A 37 -17.47 -5.76 -23.46
CA LYS A 37 -17.28 -4.92 -22.26
C LYS A 37 -18.27 -5.29 -21.14
N THR A 38 -19.50 -5.68 -21.48
CA THR A 38 -20.49 -6.14 -20.50
C THR A 38 -20.01 -7.38 -19.74
N VAL A 39 -19.41 -8.36 -20.44
CA VAL A 39 -18.85 -9.56 -19.80
C VAL A 39 -17.69 -9.21 -18.87
N ILE A 40 -16.82 -8.27 -19.26
CA ILE A 40 -15.76 -7.77 -18.37
C ILE A 40 -16.34 -7.06 -17.14
N SER A 41 -17.36 -6.23 -17.32
CA SER A 41 -18.03 -5.56 -16.20
C SER A 41 -18.63 -6.55 -15.21
N ASP A 42 -19.28 -7.61 -15.69
CA ASP A 42 -19.83 -8.68 -14.83
C ASP A 42 -18.73 -9.38 -14.03
N ASP A 43 -17.59 -9.64 -14.67
CA ASP A 43 -16.42 -10.23 -14.01
C ASP A 43 -15.81 -9.27 -12.97
N VAL A 44 -15.76 -7.97 -13.26
CA VAL A 44 -15.29 -6.95 -12.30
C VAL A 44 -16.21 -6.89 -11.07
N VAL A 45 -17.52 -6.99 -11.23
CA VAL A 45 -18.47 -7.05 -10.09
C VAL A 45 -18.21 -8.30 -9.22
N MET A 46 -17.91 -9.45 -9.83
CA MET A 46 -17.55 -10.65 -9.07
C MET A 46 -16.23 -10.49 -8.32
N ILE A 47 -15.24 -9.86 -8.95
CA ILE A 47 -13.94 -9.58 -8.32
C ILE A 47 -14.11 -8.61 -7.16
N ASP A 48 -14.90 -7.54 -7.33
CA ASP A 48 -15.20 -6.55 -6.29
C ASP A 48 -15.85 -7.20 -5.06
N ALA A 49 -16.88 -8.02 -5.28
CA ALA A 49 -17.55 -8.76 -4.22
C ALA A 49 -16.59 -9.68 -3.46
N ALA A 50 -15.71 -10.40 -4.18
CA ALA A 50 -14.72 -11.28 -3.57
C ALA A 50 -13.68 -10.51 -2.74
N LEU A 51 -13.11 -9.43 -3.28
CA LEU A 51 -12.11 -8.61 -2.55
C LEU A 51 -12.72 -7.93 -1.31
N THR A 52 -13.97 -7.48 -1.43
CA THR A 52 -14.71 -6.88 -0.30
C THR A 52 -14.96 -7.91 0.79
N GLN A 53 -15.36 -9.13 0.43
CA GLN A 53 -15.59 -10.22 1.38
C GLN A 53 -14.31 -10.67 2.09
N GLU A 54 -13.18 -10.66 1.39
CA GLU A 54 -11.85 -10.91 1.97
C GLU A 54 -11.34 -9.72 2.83
N GLY A 55 -12.06 -8.59 2.87
CA GLY A 55 -11.68 -7.42 3.65
C GLY A 55 -10.46 -6.68 3.11
N LEU A 56 -10.18 -6.81 1.81
CA LEU A 56 -9.01 -6.23 1.12
C LEU A 56 -9.33 -4.90 0.40
N GLY A 57 -10.55 -4.39 0.55
CA GLY A 57 -11.05 -3.23 -0.19
C GLY A 57 -11.91 -3.66 -1.37
N GLY A 58 -12.00 -2.82 -2.41
CA GLY A 58 -12.93 -3.05 -3.51
C GLY A 58 -12.48 -2.44 -4.82
N ILE A 59 -13.25 -2.66 -5.87
CA ILE A 59 -13.03 -2.09 -7.19
C ILE A 59 -13.88 -0.83 -7.34
N GLN A 60 -13.23 0.31 -7.58
CA GLN A 60 -13.91 1.54 -7.96
C GLN A 60 -13.99 1.63 -9.48
N VAL A 61 -15.21 1.74 -10.02
CA VAL A 61 -15.45 1.91 -11.45
C VAL A 61 -15.67 3.39 -11.77
N ASP A 62 -14.84 3.92 -12.67
CA ASP A 62 -14.99 5.26 -13.23
C ASP A 62 -15.90 5.22 -14.47
N ARG A 63 -16.97 6.02 -14.43
CA ARG A 63 -18.00 6.13 -15.48
C ARG A 63 -17.63 7.14 -16.58
N GLY A 64 -16.43 7.72 -16.55
CA GLY A 64 -15.93 8.63 -17.58
C GLY A 64 -15.83 8.06 -18.99
N ARG A 65 -15.56 8.92 -19.98
CA ARG A 65 -15.56 8.63 -21.44
C ARG A 65 -14.68 7.44 -21.86
N THR A 66 -13.57 7.22 -21.18
CA THR A 66 -12.64 6.10 -21.44
C THR A 66 -13.07 4.81 -20.75
N GLY A 67 -13.83 4.90 -19.64
CA GLY A 67 -14.26 3.79 -18.81
C GLY A 67 -13.09 3.02 -18.18
N GLY A 68 -13.11 2.86 -16.86
CA GLY A 68 -12.04 2.14 -16.20
C GLY A 68 -12.43 1.66 -14.81
N ALA A 69 -11.60 0.80 -14.26
CA ALA A 69 -11.73 0.32 -12.91
C ALA A 69 -10.37 0.37 -12.23
N SER A 70 -10.34 0.64 -10.94
CA SER A 70 -9.15 0.58 -10.11
C SER A 70 -9.45 -0.25 -8.87
N PHE A 71 -8.54 -1.14 -8.49
CA PHE A 71 -8.61 -1.76 -7.17
C PHE A 71 -8.16 -0.76 -6.14
N VAL A 72 -8.96 -0.56 -5.11
CA VAL A 72 -8.71 0.38 -4.04
C VAL A 72 -8.49 -0.43 -2.77
N PRO A 73 -7.22 -0.67 -2.38
CA PRO A 73 -6.92 -1.51 -1.24
C PRO A 73 -7.38 -0.86 0.05
N ALA A 74 -8.02 -1.65 0.91
CA ALA A 74 -8.37 -1.25 2.27
C ALA A 74 -8.29 -2.47 3.19
N MET A 75 -8.09 -2.22 4.48
CA MET A 75 -8.14 -3.26 5.51
C MET A 75 -9.46 -3.14 6.27
N SER A 76 -10.26 -4.20 6.28
CA SER A 76 -11.47 -4.26 7.11
C SER A 76 -11.13 -4.10 8.59
N ASP A 77 -12.11 -3.63 9.38
CA ASP A 77 -11.88 -3.41 10.81
C ASP A 77 -11.63 -4.72 11.57
N GLU A 78 -12.25 -5.82 11.14
CA GLU A 78 -11.99 -7.15 11.68
C GLU A 78 -10.54 -7.59 11.42
N MET A 79 -10.06 -7.45 10.17
CA MET A 79 -8.69 -7.80 9.80
C MET A 79 -7.67 -6.92 10.54
N LYS A 80 -7.97 -5.63 10.65
CA LYS A 80 -7.14 -4.64 11.36
C LYS A 80 -7.02 -4.98 12.84
N LYS A 81 -8.14 -5.30 13.49
CA LYS A 81 -8.16 -5.70 14.90
C LYS A 81 -7.31 -6.95 15.14
N GLN A 82 -7.55 -8.02 14.38
CA GLN A 82 -6.78 -9.27 14.50
C GLN A 82 -5.29 -9.04 14.26
N PHE A 83 -4.94 -8.24 13.26
CA PHE A 83 -3.56 -7.93 12.96
C PHE A 83 -2.87 -7.13 14.07
N PHE A 84 -3.55 -6.15 14.64
CA PHE A 84 -2.97 -5.34 15.72
C PHE A 84 -2.84 -6.12 17.02
N GLU A 85 -3.75 -7.06 17.31
CA GLU A 85 -3.59 -8.01 18.41
C GLU A 85 -2.33 -8.87 18.23
N GLU A 86 -2.06 -9.36 17.01
CA GLU A 86 -0.81 -10.08 16.67
C GLU A 86 0.43 -9.21 16.92
N ILE A 87 0.43 -7.95 16.45
CA ILE A 87 1.55 -7.01 16.65
C ILE A 87 1.75 -6.69 18.13
N VAL A 88 0.68 -6.47 18.90
CA VAL A 88 0.76 -6.20 20.34
C VAL A 88 1.36 -7.40 21.07
N ALA A 89 0.93 -8.62 20.77
CA ALA A 89 1.49 -9.83 21.35
C ALA A 89 3.00 -9.94 21.07
N LEU A 90 3.44 -9.67 19.83
CA LEU A 90 4.86 -9.67 19.47
C LEU A 90 5.65 -8.63 20.26
N LEU A 91 5.17 -7.38 20.28
CA LEU A 91 5.86 -6.25 20.94
C LEU A 91 5.89 -6.36 22.46
N SER A 92 5.00 -7.17 23.06
CA SER A 92 4.91 -7.36 24.51
C SER A 92 5.92 -8.38 25.06
N HIS A 93 6.70 -9.05 24.19
CA HIS A 93 7.70 -10.01 24.64
C HIS A 93 8.86 -9.33 25.38
N GLU A 94 9.24 -9.84 26.56
CA GLU A 94 10.24 -9.20 27.44
C GLU A 94 11.60 -9.03 26.75
N ASP A 95 12.03 -9.99 25.93
CA ASP A 95 13.27 -9.94 25.14
C ASP A 95 13.38 -8.74 24.18
N ARG A 96 12.26 -8.04 23.92
CA ARG A 96 12.24 -6.83 23.08
C ARG A 96 12.50 -5.55 23.87
N ILE A 97 12.51 -5.60 25.20
CA ILE A 97 12.76 -4.44 26.04
C ILE A 97 14.25 -4.11 25.98
N LEU A 98 14.56 -2.89 25.52
CA LEU A 98 15.91 -2.35 25.44
C LEU A 98 16.13 -1.32 26.55
N PRO A 99 17.40 -1.06 26.94
CA PRO A 99 17.73 -0.01 27.91
C PRO A 99 17.10 1.35 27.56
N GLY A 100 16.70 2.08 28.60
CA GLY A 100 16.05 3.40 28.43
C GLY A 100 14.59 3.35 28.02
N GLY A 101 13.90 2.22 28.23
CA GLY A 101 12.46 2.07 27.93
C GLY A 101 12.16 1.98 26.43
N LEU A 102 13.13 1.54 25.64
CA LEU A 102 12.98 1.36 24.19
C LEU A 102 12.48 -0.07 23.89
N ILE A 103 11.88 -0.25 22.71
CA ILE A 103 11.41 -1.56 22.24
C ILE A 103 12.12 -1.91 20.93
N TYR A 104 12.58 -3.14 20.81
CA TYR A 104 13.11 -3.70 19.57
C TYR A 104 11.97 -4.17 18.64
N TYR A 105 11.81 -3.46 17.52
CA TYR A 105 10.78 -3.73 16.51
C TYR A 105 11.34 -3.83 15.07
N SER A 106 12.68 -3.88 14.92
CA SER A 106 13.30 -3.79 13.59
C SER A 106 13.01 -5.03 12.74
N ASP A 107 13.00 -6.22 13.36
CA ASP A 107 12.59 -7.47 12.73
C ASP A 107 11.14 -7.44 12.22
N ILE A 108 10.24 -6.71 12.90
CA ILE A 108 8.85 -6.54 12.46
C ILE A 108 8.81 -5.61 11.26
N ILE A 109 9.37 -4.40 11.36
CA ILE A 109 9.22 -3.38 10.30
C ILE A 109 9.97 -3.73 9.01
N PHE A 110 11.01 -4.57 9.08
CA PHE A 110 11.73 -5.05 7.90
C PHE A 110 11.25 -6.41 7.38
N ASN A 111 10.27 -7.04 8.03
CA ASN A 111 9.65 -8.25 7.51
C ASN A 111 8.46 -7.89 6.59
N PRO A 112 8.48 -8.29 5.31
CA PRO A 112 7.42 -7.96 4.35
C PRO A 112 6.02 -8.39 4.77
N TYR A 113 5.89 -9.49 5.52
CA TYR A 113 4.60 -9.95 6.04
C TYR A 113 3.94 -8.89 6.95
N TYR A 114 4.72 -8.28 7.85
CA TYR A 114 4.22 -7.24 8.75
C TYR A 114 4.17 -5.87 8.05
N ALA A 115 5.24 -5.50 7.34
CA ALA A 115 5.37 -4.18 6.73
C ALA A 115 4.29 -3.93 5.65
N SER A 116 3.92 -4.94 4.86
CA SER A 116 2.86 -4.81 3.85
C SER A 116 1.49 -4.58 4.48
N ARG A 117 1.15 -5.33 5.54
CA ARG A 117 -0.11 -5.19 6.27
C ARG A 117 -0.19 -3.87 7.04
N LEU A 118 0.90 -3.43 7.67
CA LEU A 118 0.99 -2.10 8.28
C LEU A 118 0.85 -1.00 7.22
N GLY A 119 1.47 -1.18 6.06
CA GLY A 119 1.36 -0.26 4.93
C GLY A 119 -0.07 -0.14 4.41
N LEU A 120 -0.79 -1.26 4.28
CA LEU A 120 -2.21 -1.31 3.92
C LEU A 120 -3.09 -0.64 4.98
N ALA A 121 -2.83 -0.87 6.27
CA ALA A 121 -3.57 -0.22 7.36
C ALA A 121 -3.40 1.31 7.31
N MET A 122 -2.17 1.79 7.06
CA MET A 122 -1.89 3.21 6.85
C MET A 122 -2.61 3.75 5.60
N ALA A 123 -2.54 3.05 4.47
CA ALA A 123 -3.22 3.45 3.24
C ALA A 123 -4.73 3.58 3.44
N THR A 124 -5.33 2.64 4.16
CA THR A 124 -6.77 2.65 4.53
C THR A 124 -7.15 3.93 5.27
N LEU A 125 -6.31 4.41 6.18
CA LEU A 125 -6.55 5.63 6.95
C LEU A 125 -6.51 6.89 6.08
N PHE A 126 -5.62 6.92 5.08
CA PHE A 126 -5.35 8.12 4.27
C PHE A 126 -5.99 8.11 2.87
N GLN A 127 -6.72 7.05 2.52
CA GLN A 127 -7.30 6.86 1.19
C GLN A 127 -8.16 8.06 0.74
N ASN A 128 -8.95 8.63 1.64
CA ASN A 128 -9.82 9.78 1.35
C ASN A 128 -9.05 11.10 1.17
N ALA A 129 -7.81 11.18 1.66
CA ALA A 129 -6.99 12.37 1.52
C ALA A 129 -6.44 12.56 0.10
N LYS A 130 -6.48 11.50 -0.74
CA LYS A 130 -5.96 11.48 -2.12
C LYS A 130 -4.55 12.09 -2.22
N PRO A 131 -3.57 11.57 -1.47
CA PRO A 131 -2.23 12.13 -1.47
C PRO A 131 -1.54 11.92 -2.82
N ASP A 132 -0.71 12.87 -3.22
CA ASP A 132 0.14 12.74 -4.41
C ASP A 132 1.45 11.97 -4.13
N ILE A 133 1.85 11.89 -2.86
CA ILE A 133 3.12 11.29 -2.44
C ILE A 133 3.06 10.81 -0.98
N VAL A 134 3.77 9.73 -0.67
CA VAL A 134 4.09 9.33 0.70
C VAL A 134 5.52 9.75 1.00
N MET A 135 5.77 10.34 2.17
CA MET A 135 7.10 10.77 2.59
C MET A 135 7.51 10.07 3.88
N THR A 136 8.78 9.67 3.98
CA THR A 136 9.35 9.08 5.19
C THR A 136 10.82 9.48 5.33
N SER A 137 11.46 9.13 6.45
CA SER A 137 12.90 9.32 6.66
C SER A 137 13.64 7.99 6.71
N GLU A 138 14.92 8.00 6.34
CA GLU A 138 15.79 6.83 6.45
C GLU A 138 15.95 6.39 7.92
N VAL A 139 16.09 5.11 8.25
CA VAL A 139 15.98 3.92 7.39
C VAL A 139 14.70 3.15 7.72
N LYS A 140 14.34 3.07 9.01
CA LYS A 140 13.26 2.21 9.51
C LYS A 140 11.88 2.60 8.98
N GLY A 141 11.68 3.86 8.57
CA GLY A 141 10.43 4.31 7.99
C GLY A 141 10.21 3.89 6.53
N ILE A 142 11.25 3.43 5.84
CA ILE A 142 11.20 3.11 4.40
C ILE A 142 10.26 1.94 4.10
N PRO A 143 10.32 0.78 4.77
CA PRO A 143 9.43 -0.34 4.43
C PRO A 143 7.96 0.03 4.59
N LEU A 144 7.59 0.67 5.70
CA LEU A 144 6.23 1.12 5.95
C LEU A 144 5.78 2.13 4.87
N GLY A 145 6.60 3.15 4.63
CA GLY A 145 6.32 4.16 3.61
C GLY A 145 6.15 3.56 2.22
N LEU A 146 6.99 2.59 1.84
CA LEU A 146 6.93 1.91 0.55
C LEU A 146 5.63 1.13 0.38
N PHE A 147 5.22 0.34 1.37
CA PHE A 147 3.99 -0.44 1.28
C PHE A 147 2.72 0.42 1.37
N THR A 148 2.76 1.53 2.09
CA THR A 148 1.70 2.55 2.07
C THR A 148 1.60 3.20 0.69
N ALA A 149 2.73 3.66 0.13
CA ALA A 149 2.80 4.27 -1.19
C ALA A 149 2.31 3.30 -2.28
N TYR A 150 2.73 2.04 -2.21
CA TYR A 150 2.28 0.97 -3.09
C TYR A 150 0.76 0.83 -3.04
N SER A 151 0.17 0.69 -1.86
CA SER A 151 -1.29 0.52 -1.70
C SER A 151 -2.07 1.74 -2.22
N LEU A 152 -1.58 2.95 -1.97
CA LEU A 152 -2.17 4.20 -2.45
C LEU A 152 -1.92 4.45 -3.95
N GLY A 153 -1.02 3.70 -4.60
CA GLY A 153 -0.66 3.89 -5.99
C GLY A 153 0.12 5.18 -6.27
N VAL A 154 0.88 5.69 -5.29
CA VAL A 154 1.63 6.96 -5.39
C VAL A 154 3.13 6.73 -5.14
N PRO A 155 4.01 7.67 -5.54
CA PRO A 155 5.44 7.59 -5.26
C PRO A 155 5.79 7.69 -3.77
N LEU A 156 6.99 7.22 -3.43
CA LEU A 156 7.63 7.41 -2.12
C LEU A 156 8.77 8.43 -2.24
N ALA A 157 8.75 9.46 -1.39
CA ALA A 157 9.90 10.31 -1.10
C ALA A 157 10.59 9.86 0.20
N VAL A 158 11.92 9.82 0.17
CA VAL A 158 12.73 9.44 1.34
C VAL A 158 13.66 10.59 1.70
N CYS A 159 13.43 11.19 2.86
CA CYS A 159 14.30 12.20 3.43
C CYS A 159 15.56 11.55 4.02
N ARG A 160 16.72 12.16 3.77
CA ARG A 160 18.04 11.64 4.12
C ARG A 160 18.70 12.47 5.20
N PHE A 161 19.46 11.83 6.09
CA PHE A 161 20.27 12.56 7.08
C PHE A 161 21.66 12.96 6.57
N ARG A 162 21.98 12.63 5.31
CA ARG A 162 23.24 12.99 4.65
C ARG A 162 22.95 13.35 3.20
N ASN A 163 23.53 14.46 2.75
CA ASN A 163 23.50 14.85 1.34
C ASN A 163 24.74 14.29 0.63
N ARG A 164 24.57 13.73 -0.57
CA ARG A 164 25.67 13.30 -1.43
C ARG A 164 25.71 14.21 -2.66
N PRO A 165 26.89 14.58 -3.18
CA PRO A 165 26.98 15.38 -4.41
C PRO A 165 26.22 14.77 -5.61
N SER A 166 26.08 13.44 -5.64
CA SER A 166 25.30 12.71 -6.65
C SER A 166 23.80 13.00 -6.63
N ASP A 167 23.27 13.49 -5.51
CA ASP A 167 21.83 13.68 -5.31
C ASP A 167 21.37 15.05 -5.86
N GLY A 168 22.32 15.90 -6.29
CA GLY A 168 22.05 17.19 -6.93
C GLY A 168 21.68 18.30 -5.94
N SER A 169 20.84 19.24 -6.39
CA SER A 169 20.35 20.34 -5.55
C SER A 169 19.42 19.81 -4.47
N ALA A 170 19.65 20.16 -3.21
CA ALA A 170 18.90 19.65 -2.06
C ALA A 170 18.31 20.79 -1.22
N VAL A 171 17.10 20.57 -0.72
CA VAL A 171 16.48 21.41 0.31
C VAL A 171 16.83 20.81 1.67
N ALA A 172 17.30 21.63 2.62
CA ALA A 172 17.66 21.14 3.95
C ALA A 172 16.73 21.72 5.01
N VAL A 173 16.16 20.86 5.84
CA VAL A 173 15.42 21.23 7.05
C VAL A 173 16.28 20.90 8.27
N HIS A 174 16.50 21.88 9.13
CA HIS A 174 17.24 21.71 10.38
C HIS A 174 16.26 21.41 11.52
N PHE A 175 16.52 20.35 12.27
CA PHE A 175 15.68 19.94 13.40
C PHE A 175 16.51 19.69 14.66
N PRO A 176 15.99 20.03 15.85
CA PRO A 176 16.64 19.72 17.11
C PRO A 176 16.52 18.23 17.43
N THR A 177 17.61 17.62 17.89
CA THR A 177 17.64 16.25 18.38
C THR A 177 17.35 16.19 19.88
N LYS A 178 17.11 15.00 20.43
CA LYS A 178 16.91 14.78 21.87
C LYS A 178 18.09 15.24 22.73
N THR A 179 19.30 15.32 22.17
CA THR A 179 20.51 15.80 22.87
C THR A 179 20.71 17.32 22.74
N GLY A 180 19.81 18.03 22.06
CA GLY A 180 19.89 19.48 21.83
C GLY A 180 20.73 19.88 20.61
N GLU A 181 21.42 18.94 19.95
CA GLU A 181 22.11 19.20 18.69
C GLU A 181 21.12 19.47 17.57
N VAL A 182 21.41 20.46 16.72
CA VAL A 182 20.66 20.71 15.48
C VAL A 182 21.27 19.88 14.36
N ARG A 183 20.45 19.08 13.68
CA ARG A 183 20.89 18.24 12.55
C ARG A 183 20.10 18.58 11.28
N PRO A 184 20.76 18.56 10.10
CA PRO A 184 20.08 18.71 8.83
C PRO A 184 19.45 17.38 8.39
N MET A 185 18.31 17.49 7.73
CA MET A 185 17.66 16.45 6.93
C MET A 185 17.38 17.03 5.55
N TYR A 186 17.63 16.23 4.52
CA TYR A 186 17.54 16.59 3.11
C TYR A 186 16.42 15.81 2.42
#